data_AF-A0A9D6YXW4-F1
#
_entry.id   AF-A0A9D6YXW4-F1
#
_cell.length_a   1.000
_cell.length_b   1.000
_cell.length_c   1.000
_cell.angle_alpha   90.00
_cell.angle_beta   90.00
_cell.angle_gamma   90.00
#
_symmetry.space_group_name_H-M   'P 1'
#
loop_
_entity.id
_entity.type
_entity.pdbx_description
1 polymer ?
#
loop_
_entity_poly.entity_id
_entity_poly.type
_entity_poly.pdbx_seq_one_letter_code
_entity_poly.pdbx_strand_id
1 'polypeptide(L)' 'KIELLEKQLGFDPVSAGELELKNMLLAARLIARAALERTESRGAHYRTDYPAPDDLNWKKHLIYNKLKP' A
#
# COMPACT_ATOMS: atom_id res chain seq x y z
N LYS A 1 -3.12 -13.53 6.08
CA LYS A 1 -4.56 -13.56 5.70
C LYS A 1 -4.79 -13.13 4.25
N ILE A 2 -4.14 -12.06 3.74
CA ILE A 2 -4.19 -11.66 2.32
C ILE A 2 -3.31 -12.55 1.42
N GLU A 3 -2.10 -12.92 1.85
CA GLU A 3 -1.26 -13.89 1.11
C GLU A 3 -1.95 -15.25 0.96
N LEU A 4 -2.80 -15.62 1.92
CA LEU A 4 -3.61 -16.83 1.84
C LEU A 4 -4.67 -16.73 0.72
N LEU A 5 -5.30 -15.57 0.54
CA LEU A 5 -6.22 -15.31 -0.57
C LEU A 5 -5.52 -15.34 -1.92
N GLU A 6 -4.33 -14.73 -2.03
CA GLU A 6 -3.54 -14.74 -3.26
C GLU A 6 -3.07 -16.15 -3.64
N LYS A 7 -2.72 -16.98 -2.65
CA LYS A 7 -2.28 -18.36 -2.83
C LYS A 7 -3.45 -19.33 -3.06
N GLN A 8 -4.60 -19.11 -2.42
CA GLN A 8 -5.80 -19.94 -2.58
C GLN A 8 -6.53 -19.69 -3.91
N LEU A 9 -6.41 -18.49 -4.50
CA LEU A 9 -7.10 -18.17 -5.73
C LEU A 9 -6.35 -18.56 -7.01
N GLY A 10 -5.09 -19.01 -6.94
CA GLY A 10 -4.36 -19.50 -8.12
C GLY A 10 -4.35 -18.51 -9.29
N PHE A 11 -4.23 -17.20 -9.03
CA PHE A 11 -4.24 -16.17 -10.08
C PHE A 11 -2.86 -16.06 -10.73
N ASP A 12 -2.53 -17.07 -11.54
CA ASP A 12 -1.73 -16.81 -12.73
C ASP A 12 -2.68 -16.12 -13.72
N PRO A 13 -2.51 -14.81 -13.99
CA PRO A 13 -3.43 -14.09 -14.86
C PRO A 13 -3.43 -14.74 -16.24
N VAL A 14 -4.58 -15.22 -16.68
CA VAL A 14 -4.76 -15.89 -17.98
C VAL A 14 -5.11 -14.87 -19.07
N SER A 15 -5.34 -13.61 -18.70
CA SER A 15 -5.63 -12.48 -19.58
C SER A 15 -4.98 -11.16 -19.11
N ALA A 16 -4.88 -10.19 -20.01
CA ALA A 16 -4.37 -8.86 -19.70
C ALA A 16 -5.21 -8.12 -18.63
N GLY A 17 -6.55 -8.22 -18.72
CA GLY A 17 -7.45 -7.55 -17.78
C GLY A 17 -7.32 -8.08 -16.34
N GLU A 18 -7.05 -9.37 -16.16
CA GLU A 18 -6.80 -9.94 -14.83
C GLU A 18 -5.46 -9.49 -14.25
N LEU A 19 -4.42 -9.34 -15.09
CA LEU A 19 -3.14 -8.79 -14.67
C LEU A 19 -3.27 -7.31 -14.27
N GLU A 20 -4.03 -6.52 -15.04
CA GLU A 20 -4.35 -5.13 -14.70
C GLU A 20 -5.10 -5.04 -13.37
N LEU A 21 -6.12 -5.87 -13.17
CA LEU A 21 -6.86 -5.92 -11.91
C LEU A 21 -5.94 -6.27 -10.73
N LYS A 22 -5.07 -7.26 -10.89
CA LYS A 22 -4.09 -7.65 -9.86
C LYS A 22 -3.15 -6.50 -9.50
N ASN A 23 -2.67 -5.76 -10.50
CA ASN A 23 -1.81 -4.60 -10.29
C ASN A 23 -2.55 -3.45 -9.58
N MET A 24 -3.78 -3.16 -9.99
CA MET A 24 -4.62 -2.15 -9.32
C MET A 24 -4.88 -2.51 -7.85
N LEU A 25 -5.21 -3.76 -7.56
CA LEU A 25 -5.43 -4.23 -6.19
C LEU A 25 -4.16 -4.15 -5.34
N LEU A 26 -3.00 -4.49 -5.92
CA LEU A 26 -1.72 -4.36 -5.24
C LEU A 26 -1.41 -2.89 -4.92
N ALA A 27 -1.55 -2.00 -5.91
CA ALA A 27 -1.32 -0.57 -5.74
C ALA A 27 -2.26 0.03 -4.68
N ALA A 28 -3.56 -0.24 -4.76
CA ALA A 28 -4.55 0.24 -3.79
C ALA A 28 -4.21 -0.20 -2.37
N ARG A 29 -3.78 -1.46 -2.19
CA ARG A 29 -3.36 -1.98 -0.89
C ARG A 29 -2.12 -1.28 -0.35
N LEU A 30 -1.10 -1.07 -1.19
CA LEU A 30 0.13 -0.38 -0.80
C LEU A 30 -0.16 1.08 -0.40
N ILE A 31 -1.00 1.78 -1.16
CA ILE A 31 -1.44 3.15 -0.85
C ILE A 31 -2.18 3.19 0.50
N ALA A 32 -3.17 2.31 0.69
CA ALA A 32 -3.96 2.26 1.92
C ALA A 32 -3.09 1.94 3.14
N ARG A 33 -2.15 0.99 3.01
CA ARG A 33 -1.19 0.66 4.06
C ARG A 33 -0.28 1.84 4.40
N ALA A 34 0.29 2.50 3.39
CA ALA A 34 1.15 3.67 3.58
C ALA A 34 0.42 4.81 4.28
N ALA A 35 -0.84 5.07 3.88
CA ALA A 35 -1.68 6.11 4.47
C ALA A 35 -2.02 5.82 5.94
N LEU A 36 -2.31 4.55 6.27
CA LEU A 36 -2.59 4.15 7.65
C LEU A 36 -1.35 4.23 8.54
N GLU A 37 -0.20 3.77 8.03
CA GLU A 37 1.07 3.76 8.75
C GLU A 37 1.60 5.17 9.01
N ARG A 38 1.47 6.10 8.04
CA ARG A 38 1.89 7.50 8.18
C ARG A 38 0.95 8.27 9.10
N THR A 39 1.42 8.63 10.29
CA THR A 39 0.65 9.38 11.31
C THR A 39 1.07 10.85 11.36
N GLU A 40 1.00 11.53 10.22
CA GLU A 40 1.14 12.99 10.08
C GLU A 40 0.33 13.47 8.87
N SER A 41 0.26 14.78 8.66
CA SER A 41 -0.23 15.37 7.42
C SER A 41 0.89 16.11 6.70
N ARG A 42 1.12 15.79 5.41
CA ARG A 42 2.16 16.41 4.58
C ARG A 42 1.79 16.38 3.10
N GLY A 43 1.82 17.56 2.46
CA GLY A 43 1.52 17.69 1.04
C GLY A 43 0.09 17.23 0.73
N ALA A 44 -0.06 16.30 -0.22
CA ALA A 44 -1.36 15.76 -0.61
C ALA A 44 -1.94 14.72 0.39
N HIS A 45 -1.16 14.25 1.36
CA HIS A 45 -1.63 13.33 2.39
C HIS A 45 -2.08 14.12 3.62
N TYR A 46 -3.39 14.14 3.87
CA TYR A 46 -3.99 14.80 5.03
C TYR A 46 -4.77 13.79 5.89
N ARG A 47 -4.62 13.92 7.20
CA ARG A 47 -5.25 13.10 8.24
C ARG A 47 -5.83 13.99 9.30
N THR A 48 -7.14 13.88 9.53
CA THR A 48 -7.84 14.67 10.56
C THR A 48 -7.40 14.33 11.98
N ASP A 49 -6.93 13.11 12.21
CA ASP A 49 -6.38 12.64 13.49
C ASP A 49 -4.90 12.98 13.70
N TYR A 50 -4.19 13.40 12.63
CA TYR A 50 -2.81 13.91 12.68
C TYR A 50 -2.63 15.09 11.71
N PRO A 51 -3.22 16.28 12.01
CA PRO A 51 -3.39 17.35 11.03
C PRO A 51 -2.10 18.15 10.70
N ALA A 52 -1.03 17.96 11.47
CA ALA A 52 0.23 18.69 11.32
C ALA A 52 1.34 17.79 10.75
N PRO A 53 2.36 18.37 10.10
CA PRO A 53 3.58 17.65 9.76
C PRO A 53 4.42 17.35 11.02
N ASP A 54 5.10 16.21 11.02
CA ASP A 54 6.00 15.75 12.08
C ASP A 54 7.36 15.40 11.47
N ASP A 55 8.26 16.40 11.47
CA ASP A 55 9.59 16.26 10.91
C ASP A 55 10.52 15.34 11.72
N LEU A 56 10.21 15.08 12.99
CA LEU A 56 11.03 14.20 13.84
C LEU A 56 10.84 12.74 13.44
N ASN A 57 9.59 12.31 13.21
CA ASN A 57 9.30 10.91 12.93
C ASN A 57 9.11 10.60 11.43
N TRP A 58 8.71 11.59 10.62
CA TRP A 58 8.18 11.36 9.27
C TRP A 58 8.92 12.05 8.12
N LYS A 59 10.06 12.70 8.38
CA LYS A 59 10.96 13.21 7.33
C LYS A 59 11.74 12.06 6.65
N LYS A 60 11.00 11.10 6.11
CA LYS A 60 11.44 9.85 5.49
C LYS A 60 10.43 9.34 4.47
N HIS A 61 10.87 8.43 3.61
CA HIS A 61 10.01 7.71 2.67
C HIS A 61 9.57 6.36 3.27
N LEU A 62 8.33 5.96 2.98
CA LEU A 62 7.87 4.60 3.20
C LEU A 62 8.22 3.77 1.97
N ILE A 63 8.98 2.69 2.17
CA ILE A 63 9.46 1.81 1.09
C ILE A 63 8.92 0.41 1.36
N TYR A 64 8.13 -0.12 0.44
CA TYR A 64 7.61 -1.48 0.49
C TYR A 64 8.32 -2.34 -0.55
N ASN A 65 9.11 -3.29 -0.07
CA ASN A 65 9.74 -4.29 -0.93
C ASN A 65 8.95 -5.58 -0.88
N LYS A 66 8.83 -6.25 -2.02
CA LYS A 66 8.42 -7.65 -2.04
C LYS A 66 9.54 -8.44 -1.36
N LEU A 67 9.40 -8.77 -0.08
CA LEU A 67 10.32 -9.68 0.58
C LEU A 67 10.35 -10.95 -0.27
N LYS A 68 11.52 -11.31 -0.79
CA LYS A 68 11.73 -12.71 -1.19
C LYS A 68 11.75 -13.50 0.11
N PRO A 69 10.92 -14.55 0.26
CA PRO A 69 11.16 -15.55 1.29
C PRO A 69 12.53 -16.21 1.07
#